data_AF-A0A1H7RZ37-F1
#
_entry.id   AF-A0A1H7RZ37-F1
#
_cell.length_a   1.000
_cell.length_b   1.000
_cell.length_c   1.000
_cell.angle_alpha   90.00
_cell.angle_beta   90.00
_cell.angle_gamma   90.00
#
_symmetry.space_group_name_H-M   'P 1'
#
loop_
_entity.id
_entity.type
_entity.pdbx_description
1 polymer ?
#
loop_
_entity_poly.entity_id
_entity_poly.type
_entity_poly.pdbx_seq_one_letter_code
_entity_poly.pdbx_strand_id
1 'polypeptide(L)'
;MTKLKNCTAIKALWVLMLFWMAGASWAAQVAGTVVQLSGPLLAKKADGAVRILSMKSEVESGDTLVTEKNTYAMVKFIDNSEITLKPSTTFKVENFSYDAGKPDGDNASFNLVKGGLRSVTGLLGKRNKEKFAMKTPSATIGIRGTTFIAEWVEPSPEAVAQAAAARQAWLMASTAALGDTMPIQPLMLAQGPVPAPPSLLPGLHLYVVDGLVLLSNPVGTQQFSAGQFGFTPSFRTPPTIVPPNPGLKFNPPPLFNNSPGQSGTSTGPTKSNQVDCEVR
;
A
#
# COMPACT_ATOMS: atom_id res chain seq x y z
N MET A 1 -5.81 64.97 33.53
CA MET A 1 -5.54 64.25 32.27
C MET A 1 -4.03 64.12 32.10
N THR A 2 -3.43 63.03 32.58
CA THR A 2 -1.99 62.77 32.51
C THR A 2 -1.68 62.03 31.21
N LYS A 3 -1.04 62.71 30.26
CA LYS A 3 -0.60 62.15 28.97
C LYS A 3 0.48 61.10 29.22
N LEU A 4 0.16 59.82 29.05
CA LEU A 4 1.17 58.75 28.99
C LEU A 4 2.09 59.00 27.78
N LYS A 5 3.40 59.17 28.04
CA LYS A 5 4.42 59.27 27.01
C LYS A 5 4.54 57.90 26.31
N ASN A 6 4.34 57.90 25.00
CA ASN A 6 4.52 56.73 24.14
C ASN A 6 5.94 56.17 24.29
N CYS A 7 6.09 55.11 25.08
CA CYS A 7 7.37 54.48 25.36
C CYS A 7 7.74 53.57 24.18
N THR A 8 8.64 54.03 23.32
CA THR A 8 9.17 53.29 22.16
C THR A 8 9.77 51.93 22.54
N ALA A 9 10.22 51.78 23.78
CA ALA A 9 10.71 50.52 24.35
C ALA A 9 9.65 49.40 24.39
N ILE A 10 8.38 49.73 24.64
CA ILE A 10 7.29 48.73 24.68
C ILE A 10 7.01 48.20 23.27
N LYS A 11 7.05 49.08 22.26
CA LYS A 11 6.88 48.66 20.85
C LYS A 11 8.02 47.78 20.37
N ALA A 12 9.26 48.07 20.80
CA ALA A 12 10.42 47.24 20.47
C ALA A 12 10.34 45.84 21.12
N LEU A 13 9.83 45.76 22.36
CA LEU A 13 9.65 44.48 23.07
C LEU A 13 8.57 43.59 22.42
N TRP A 14 7.48 44.19 21.91
CA TRP A 14 6.44 43.48 21.17
C TRP A 14 6.95 42.95 19.82
N VAL A 15 7.81 43.69 19.12
CA VAL A 15 8.43 43.22 17.87
C VAL A 15 9.42 42.08 18.13
N LEU A 16 10.20 42.16 19.23
CA LEU A 16 11.13 41.10 19.61
C LEU A 16 10.40 39.79 20.00
N MET A 17 9.25 39.91 20.67
CA MET A 17 8.42 38.76 21.07
C MET A 17 7.71 38.11 19.87
N LEU A 18 7.30 38.89 18.87
CA LEU A 18 6.77 38.39 17.59
C LEU A 18 7.84 37.67 16.76
N PHE A 19 9.11 38.05 16.88
CA PHE A 19 10.22 37.42 16.18
C PHE A 19 10.60 36.05 16.77
N TRP A 20 10.28 35.79 18.04
CA TRP A 20 10.53 34.49 18.69
C TRP A 20 9.46 33.43 18.42
N MET A 21 8.31 33.82 17.87
CA MET A 21 7.29 32.88 17.38
C MET A 21 7.48 32.45 15.92
N ALA A 22 8.58 32.87 15.28
CA ALA A 22 8.94 32.42 13.93
C ALA A 22 9.42 30.95 13.95
N GLY A 23 8.45 30.05 13.95
CA GLY A 23 8.51 28.74 13.29
C GLY A 23 9.55 27.76 13.83
N ALA A 24 9.19 27.01 14.87
CA ALA A 24 9.67 25.64 14.97
C ALA A 24 9.09 24.85 13.77
N SER A 25 9.80 24.87 12.64
CA SER A 25 9.52 23.92 11.57
C SER A 25 9.91 22.55 12.10
N TRP A 26 8.91 21.80 12.60
CA TRP A 26 9.10 20.39 12.91
C TRP A 26 9.40 19.68 11.60
N ALA A 27 10.69 19.47 11.34
CA ALA A 27 11.12 18.54 10.32
C ALA A 27 10.51 17.18 10.65
N ALA A 28 9.66 16.67 9.75
CA ALA A 28 9.03 15.37 9.96
C ALA A 28 10.12 14.30 10.00
N GLN A 29 9.95 13.33 10.90
CA GLN A 29 10.92 12.27 11.10
C GLN A 29 11.09 11.46 9.81
N VAL A 30 12.34 11.28 9.39
CA VAL A 30 12.68 10.41 8.25
C VAL A 30 12.28 8.98 8.61
N ALA A 31 11.37 8.41 7.83
CA ALA A 31 10.86 7.05 8.01
C ALA A 31 11.70 6.03 7.22
N GLY A 32 12.22 6.43 6.05
CA GLY A 32 12.99 5.55 5.20
C GLY A 32 13.62 6.23 3.98
N THR A 33 14.17 5.41 3.10
CA THR A 33 14.89 5.84 1.89
C THR A 33 14.47 4.99 0.70
N VAL A 34 14.32 5.62 -0.46
CA VAL A 34 14.07 4.92 -1.73
C VAL A 34 15.35 4.23 -2.19
N VAL A 35 15.38 2.90 -2.15
CA VAL A 35 16.55 2.09 -2.49
C VAL A 35 16.53 1.59 -3.93
N GLN A 36 15.35 1.41 -4.52
CA GLN A 36 15.18 1.08 -5.93
C GLN A 36 13.98 1.83 -6.49
N LEU A 37 14.10 2.30 -7.72
CA LEU A 37 13.06 3.04 -8.42
C LEU A 37 13.13 2.73 -9.91
N SER A 38 11.98 2.45 -10.49
CA SER A 38 11.80 2.26 -11.93
C SER A 38 10.52 2.99 -12.33
N GLY A 39 10.64 4.23 -12.81
CA GLY A 39 9.53 5.10 -13.19
C GLY A 39 9.31 6.28 -12.23
N PRO A 40 8.34 7.18 -12.50
CA PRO A 40 8.07 8.35 -11.68
C PRO A 40 7.43 7.98 -10.33
N LEU A 41 8.03 8.47 -9.23
CA LEU A 41 7.50 8.39 -7.87
C LEU A 41 7.29 9.79 -7.29
N LEU A 42 6.11 10.03 -6.74
CA LEU A 42 5.75 11.29 -6.10
C LEU A 42 5.53 11.07 -4.60
N ALA A 43 5.90 12.05 -3.79
CA ALA A 43 5.52 12.14 -2.38
C ALA A 43 4.68 13.39 -2.15
N LYS A 44 3.46 13.22 -1.64
CA LYS A 44 2.59 14.30 -1.21
C LYS A 44 2.69 14.44 0.31
N LYS A 45 3.11 15.60 0.78
CA LYS A 45 3.19 15.94 2.20
C LYS A 45 1.81 16.26 2.77
N ALA A 46 1.71 16.28 4.10
CA ALA A 46 0.50 16.66 4.82
C ALA A 46 0.06 18.11 4.56
N ASP A 47 0.99 19.00 4.20
CA ASP A 47 0.73 20.39 3.82
C ASP A 47 0.24 20.55 2.36
N GLY A 48 0.14 19.44 1.61
CA GLY A 48 -0.25 19.42 0.21
C GLY A 48 0.91 19.60 -0.78
N ALA A 49 2.14 19.86 -0.31
CA ALA A 49 3.30 19.96 -1.18
C ALA A 49 3.60 18.62 -1.85
N VAL A 50 3.92 18.66 -3.16
CA VAL A 50 4.26 17.48 -3.93
C VAL A 50 5.74 17.52 -4.29
N ARG A 51 6.46 16.45 -3.96
CA ARG A 51 7.87 16.25 -4.29
C ARG A 51 8.02 15.08 -5.24
N ILE A 52 8.91 15.19 -6.21
CA ILE A 52 9.33 14.04 -7.02
C ILE A 52 10.44 13.34 -6.24
N LEU A 53 10.27 12.04 -5.99
CA LEU A 53 11.29 11.23 -5.34
C LEU A 53 12.13 10.49 -6.39
N SER A 54 13.41 10.37 -6.08
CA SER A 54 14.42 9.67 -6.87
C SER A 54 15.01 8.53 -6.04
N MET A 55 15.90 7.73 -6.65
CA MET A 55 16.77 6.87 -5.85
C MET A 55 17.51 7.68 -4.78
N LYS A 56 17.66 7.10 -3.59
CA LYS A 56 18.25 7.71 -2.38
C LYS A 56 17.47 8.87 -1.78
N SER A 57 16.31 9.24 -2.33
CA SER A 57 15.45 10.23 -1.69
C SER A 57 14.87 9.67 -0.39
N GLU A 58 14.75 10.55 0.60
CA GLU A 58 14.16 10.24 1.89
C GLU A 58 12.64 10.28 1.81
N VAL A 59 12.01 9.38 2.57
CA VAL A 59 10.57 9.33 2.80
C VAL A 59 10.34 9.69 4.25
N GLU A 60 9.47 10.67 4.50
CA GLU A 60 9.18 11.17 5.84
C GLU A 60 7.87 10.57 6.38
N SER A 61 7.74 10.50 7.70
CA SER A 61 6.47 10.16 8.34
C SER A 61 5.41 11.23 8.00
N GLY A 62 4.25 10.80 7.54
CA GLY A 62 3.18 11.65 7.03
C GLY A 62 3.11 11.71 5.49
N ASP A 63 4.15 11.27 4.78
CA ASP A 63 4.18 11.31 3.32
C ASP A 63 3.22 10.30 2.69
N THR A 64 2.55 10.73 1.62
CA THR A 64 1.76 9.88 0.72
C THR A 64 2.54 9.66 -0.57
N LEU A 65 3.05 8.45 -0.73
CA LEU A 65 3.75 7.97 -1.92
C LEU A 65 2.75 7.58 -3.01
N VAL A 66 2.97 8.09 -4.22
CA VAL A 66 2.15 7.81 -5.40
C VAL A 66 3.06 7.31 -6.52
N THR A 67 2.79 6.08 -6.96
CA THR A 67 3.47 5.46 -8.11
C THR A 67 2.60 5.60 -9.35
N GLU A 68 3.19 6.09 -10.43
CA GLU A 68 2.52 6.21 -11.72
C GLU A 68 2.35 4.86 -12.43
N LYS A 69 1.73 4.89 -13.62
CA LYS A 69 1.63 3.72 -14.50
C LYS A 69 3.04 3.22 -14.83
N ASN A 70 3.25 1.90 -14.72
CA ASN A 70 4.53 1.23 -14.91
C ASN A 70 5.64 1.62 -13.90
N THR A 71 5.30 2.28 -12.78
CA THR A 71 6.29 2.59 -11.74
C THR A 71 6.40 1.48 -10.71
N TYR A 72 7.62 1.03 -10.42
CA TYR A 72 7.94 0.27 -9.21
C TYR A 72 8.87 1.09 -8.31
N ALA A 73 8.65 1.05 -7.01
CA ALA A 73 9.50 1.70 -6.03
C ALA A 73 9.70 0.80 -4.81
N MET A 74 10.94 0.64 -4.37
CA MET A 74 11.28 -0.05 -3.12
C MET A 74 11.78 0.97 -2.12
N VAL A 75 11.09 1.07 -0.99
CA VAL A 75 11.44 1.92 0.14
C VAL A 75 11.97 1.02 1.25
N LYS A 76 13.17 1.32 1.73
CA LYS A 76 13.76 0.70 2.90
C LYS A 76 13.61 1.63 4.09
N PHE A 77 12.96 1.18 5.14
CA PHE A 77 12.75 1.95 6.36
C PHE A 77 13.91 1.80 7.33
N ILE A 78 14.00 2.71 8.30
CA ILE A 78 15.08 2.72 9.29
C ILE A 78 15.10 1.49 10.21
N ASP A 79 14.00 0.74 10.30
CA ASP A 79 13.91 -0.54 11.03
C ASP A 79 14.38 -1.76 10.20
N ASN A 80 14.94 -1.52 9.01
CA ASN A 80 15.28 -2.51 7.99
C ASN A 80 14.07 -3.24 7.36
N SER A 81 12.85 -2.73 7.52
CA SER A 81 11.71 -3.20 6.72
C SER A 81 11.82 -2.70 5.29
N GLU A 82 11.28 -3.47 4.35
CA GLU A 82 11.26 -3.12 2.93
C GLU A 82 9.81 -3.16 2.43
N ILE A 83 9.37 -2.10 1.76
CA ILE A 83 8.07 -2.04 1.09
C ILE A 83 8.32 -1.75 -0.39
N THR A 84 7.95 -2.71 -1.23
CA THR A 84 7.96 -2.55 -2.68
C THR A 84 6.56 -2.23 -3.19
N LEU A 85 6.38 -1.05 -3.74
CA LEU A 85 5.14 -0.56 -4.34
C LEU A 85 5.04 -1.02 -5.80
N LYS A 86 3.86 -1.55 -6.17
CA LYS A 86 3.49 -1.86 -7.55
C LYS A 86 3.07 -0.58 -8.29
N PRO A 87 2.95 -0.62 -9.63
CA PRO A 87 2.36 0.47 -10.40
C PRO A 87 0.98 0.89 -9.90
N SER A 88 0.66 2.17 -10.08
CA SER A 88 -0.65 2.74 -9.75
C SER A 88 -1.06 2.65 -8.28
N THR A 89 -0.06 2.55 -7.39
CA THR A 89 -0.23 2.47 -5.94
C THR A 89 -0.19 3.83 -5.28
N THR A 90 -1.15 4.07 -4.38
CA THR A 90 -1.14 5.18 -3.42
C THR A 90 -0.97 4.61 -2.03
N PHE A 91 0.15 4.95 -1.39
CA PHE A 91 0.58 4.41 -0.11
C PHE A 91 0.98 5.55 0.82
N LYS A 92 0.42 5.59 2.03
CA LYS A 92 0.71 6.64 3.01
C LYS A 92 1.43 6.06 4.22
N VAL A 93 2.51 6.73 4.60
CA VAL A 93 3.20 6.50 5.88
C VAL A 93 2.48 7.35 6.92
N GLU A 94 1.52 6.78 7.64
CA GLU A 94 0.70 7.54 8.60
C GLU A 94 1.53 7.96 9.82
N ASN A 95 2.23 7.00 10.41
CA ASN A 95 3.13 7.26 11.52
C ASN A 95 4.25 6.21 11.50
N PHE A 96 5.48 6.66 11.54
CA PHE A 96 6.65 5.80 11.65
C PHE A 96 7.62 6.36 12.68
N SER A 97 7.81 5.61 13.76
CA SER A 97 8.75 5.91 14.84
C SER A 97 9.48 4.62 15.20
N TYR A 98 10.80 4.67 15.13
CA TYR A 98 11.65 3.55 15.53
C TYR A 98 12.92 4.09 16.19
N ASP A 99 13.15 3.64 17.42
CA ASP A 99 14.38 3.91 18.16
C ASP A 99 14.89 2.59 18.75
N ALA A 100 16.14 2.24 18.43
CA ALA A 100 16.75 1.02 18.93
C ALA A 100 16.78 0.98 20.46
N GLY A 101 17.01 2.13 21.11
CA GLY A 101 17.12 2.27 22.57
C GLY A 101 15.79 2.51 23.30
N LYS A 102 14.70 2.83 22.59
CA LYS A 102 13.39 3.15 23.19
C LYS A 102 12.24 2.37 22.53
N PRO A 103 12.11 1.06 22.83
CA PRO A 103 11.08 0.21 22.22
C PRO A 103 9.64 0.68 22.47
N ASP A 104 9.35 1.33 23.59
CA ASP A 104 7.98 1.73 23.95
C ASP A 104 7.40 2.79 23.00
N GLY A 105 8.26 3.56 22.33
CA GLY A 105 7.89 4.58 21.35
C GLY A 105 7.79 4.06 19.92
N ASP A 106 7.98 2.76 19.68
CA ASP A 106 7.92 2.17 18.34
C ASP A 106 6.49 2.24 17.79
N ASN A 107 6.36 2.67 16.54
CA ASN A 107 5.10 2.67 15.80
C ASN A 107 5.36 2.53 14.31
N ALA A 108 4.65 1.62 13.64
CA ALA A 108 4.68 1.47 12.20
C ALA A 108 3.24 1.38 11.68
N SER A 109 2.63 2.53 11.44
CA SER A 109 1.27 2.66 10.91
C SER A 109 1.34 3.12 9.46
N PHE A 110 0.83 2.27 8.56
CA PHE A 110 0.78 2.50 7.13
C PHE A 110 -0.64 2.43 6.61
N ASN A 111 -0.90 3.03 5.45
CA ASN A 111 -2.20 3.03 4.82
C ASN A 111 -2.08 2.82 3.31
N LEU A 112 -2.53 1.66 2.82
CA LEU A 112 -2.63 1.35 1.40
C LEU A 112 -4.01 1.81 0.91
N VAL A 113 -4.02 2.93 0.19
CA VAL A 113 -5.25 3.53 -0.32
C VAL A 113 -5.71 2.82 -1.59
N LYS A 114 -4.78 2.50 -2.50
CA LYS A 114 -5.04 1.74 -3.73
C LYS A 114 -3.78 1.12 -4.31
N GLY A 115 -3.96 0.16 -5.21
CA GLY A 115 -2.87 -0.55 -5.89
C GLY A 115 -2.34 -1.67 -5.02
N GLY A 116 -1.07 -2.02 -5.14
CA GLY A 116 -0.52 -3.13 -4.38
C GLY A 116 0.92 -2.96 -3.97
N LEU A 117 1.32 -3.75 -2.99
CA LEU A 117 2.64 -3.72 -2.42
C LEU A 117 3.07 -5.10 -1.96
N ARG A 118 4.38 -5.27 -1.84
CA ARG A 118 4.99 -6.34 -1.06
C ARG A 118 5.65 -5.70 0.16
N SER A 119 5.35 -6.22 1.34
CA SER A 119 5.98 -5.80 2.58
C SER A 119 6.81 -6.94 3.16
N VAL A 120 8.05 -6.61 3.51
CA VAL A 120 8.96 -7.45 4.28
C VAL A 120 9.19 -6.76 5.61
N THR A 121 8.75 -7.39 6.69
CA THR A 121 8.76 -6.73 8.01
C THR A 121 10.15 -6.70 8.62
N GLY A 122 10.52 -5.55 9.19
CA GLY A 122 11.82 -5.30 9.79
C GLY A 122 11.92 -5.70 11.26
N LEU A 123 12.89 -5.10 11.96
CA LEU A 123 13.15 -5.35 13.38
C LEU A 123 11.98 -4.93 14.27
N LEU A 124 11.30 -3.82 13.93
CA LEU A 124 10.12 -3.36 14.66
C LEU A 124 9.01 -4.42 14.63
N GLY A 125 8.74 -4.97 13.45
CA GLY A 125 7.74 -6.04 13.29
C GLY A 125 8.10 -7.36 13.99
N LYS A 126 9.38 -7.56 14.36
CA LYS A 126 9.82 -8.73 15.13
C LYS A 126 9.73 -8.49 16.64
N ARG A 127 10.13 -7.29 17.11
CA ARG A 127 10.15 -6.90 18.53
C ARG A 127 8.75 -6.51 19.03
N ASN A 128 8.06 -5.64 18.32
CA ASN A 128 6.80 -4.99 18.72
C ASN A 128 5.70 -5.22 17.66
N LYS A 129 5.21 -6.46 17.60
CA LYS A 129 4.24 -6.93 16.58
C LYS A 129 2.92 -6.17 16.61
N GLU A 130 2.47 -5.76 17.79
CA GLU A 130 1.22 -5.03 18.00
C GLU A 130 1.30 -3.56 17.55
N LYS A 131 2.50 -3.03 17.35
CA LYS A 131 2.74 -1.65 16.93
C LYS A 131 2.83 -1.49 15.41
N PHE A 132 2.72 -2.59 14.67
CA PHE A 132 2.62 -2.56 13.22
C PHE A 132 1.17 -2.70 12.77
N ALA A 133 0.71 -1.78 11.94
CA ALA A 133 -0.60 -1.83 11.32
C ALA A 133 -0.53 -1.34 9.87
N MET A 134 -0.96 -2.17 8.93
CA MET A 134 -1.15 -1.79 7.53
C MET A 134 -2.66 -1.67 7.27
N LYS A 135 -3.15 -0.44 7.24
CA LYS A 135 -4.56 -0.11 6.99
C LYS A 135 -4.88 -0.19 5.51
N THR A 136 -6.09 -0.64 5.21
CA THR A 136 -6.67 -0.66 3.87
C THR A 136 -8.14 -0.25 3.99
N PRO A 137 -8.83 0.09 2.88
CA PRO A 137 -10.24 0.45 2.94
C PRO A 137 -11.19 -0.65 3.46
N SER A 138 -10.80 -1.93 3.37
CA SER A 138 -11.63 -3.05 3.84
C SER A 138 -11.20 -3.68 5.16
N ALA A 139 -9.92 -3.55 5.55
CA ALA A 139 -9.39 -4.22 6.73
C ALA A 139 -8.05 -3.62 7.19
N THR A 140 -7.63 -3.97 8.40
CA THR A 140 -6.29 -3.70 8.92
C THR A 140 -5.50 -5.00 8.99
N ILE A 141 -4.31 -4.98 8.40
CA ILE A 141 -3.35 -6.08 8.38
C ILE A 141 -2.39 -5.88 9.56
N GLY A 142 -2.43 -6.81 10.51
CA GLY A 142 -1.41 -6.99 11.55
C GLY A 142 -0.44 -8.11 11.18
N ILE A 143 0.80 -8.02 11.67
CA ILE A 143 1.88 -8.94 11.32
C ILE A 143 2.40 -9.69 12.55
N ARG A 144 3.02 -10.84 12.30
CA ARG A 144 3.80 -11.58 13.29
C ARG A 144 5.16 -12.00 12.73
N GLY A 145 5.93 -11.04 12.19
CA GLY A 145 7.20 -11.30 11.50
C GLY A 145 6.95 -12.00 10.16
N THR A 146 6.58 -11.23 9.14
CA THR A 146 6.00 -11.75 7.92
C THR A 146 6.56 -11.11 6.66
N THR A 147 6.48 -11.86 5.58
CA THR A 147 6.49 -11.30 4.24
C THR A 147 5.12 -11.50 3.63
N PHE A 148 4.47 -10.44 3.15
CA PHE A 148 3.16 -10.54 2.52
C PHE A 148 3.05 -9.60 1.32
N ILE A 149 2.13 -9.93 0.43
CA ILE A 149 1.71 -9.13 -0.70
C ILE A 149 0.26 -8.73 -0.47
N ALA A 150 -0.03 -7.44 -0.60
CA ALA A 150 -1.38 -6.90 -0.47
C ALA A 150 -1.72 -6.08 -1.71
N GLU A 151 -2.92 -6.22 -2.23
CA GLU A 151 -3.44 -5.45 -3.36
C GLU A 151 -4.88 -5.04 -3.12
N TRP A 152 -5.11 -3.73 -3.06
CA TRP A 152 -6.44 -3.15 -3.00
C TRP A 152 -6.89 -2.74 -4.40
N VAL A 153 -7.92 -3.44 -4.88
CA VAL A 153 -8.61 -3.09 -6.12
C VAL A 153 -9.84 -2.26 -5.76
N GLU A 154 -9.82 -0.99 -6.14
CA GLU A 154 -10.95 -0.09 -5.91
C GLU A 154 -12.15 -0.55 -6.76
N PRO A 155 -13.36 -0.59 -6.18
CA PRO A 155 -14.57 -0.80 -6.98
C PRO A 155 -14.75 0.39 -7.92
N SER A 156 -14.54 0.18 -9.22
CA SER A 156 -14.77 1.25 -10.20
C SER A 156 -16.27 1.59 -10.23
N PRO A 157 -16.65 2.87 -10.37
CA PRO A 157 -18.05 3.27 -10.49
C PRO A 157 -18.79 2.50 -11.60
N GLU A 158 -18.09 2.23 -12.70
CA GLU A 158 -18.59 1.43 -13.83
C GLU A 158 -18.84 -0.04 -13.45
N ALA A 159 -17.93 -0.69 -12.73
CA ALA A 159 -18.11 -2.06 -12.27
C ALA A 159 -19.26 -2.18 -11.25
N VAL A 160 -19.41 -1.19 -10.38
CA VAL A 160 -20.53 -1.11 -9.44
C VAL A 160 -21.85 -0.93 -10.18
N ALA A 161 -21.90 -0.03 -11.17
CA ALA A 161 -23.08 0.20 -12.00
C ALA A 161 -23.47 -1.06 -12.80
N GLN A 162 -22.50 -1.79 -13.35
CA GLN A 162 -22.73 -3.03 -14.08
C GLN A 162 -23.18 -4.17 -13.18
N ALA A 163 -22.60 -4.32 -12.00
CA ALA A 163 -23.07 -5.30 -11.02
C ALA A 163 -24.51 -4.99 -10.57
N ALA A 164 -24.86 -3.71 -10.40
CA ALA A 164 -26.21 -3.28 -10.11
C ALA A 164 -27.18 -3.54 -11.28
N ALA A 165 -26.78 -3.23 -12.51
CA ALA A 165 -27.56 -3.47 -13.71
C ALA A 165 -27.77 -4.96 -13.97
N ALA A 166 -26.75 -5.80 -13.78
CA ALA A 166 -26.87 -7.26 -13.89
C ALA A 166 -27.81 -7.84 -12.83
N ARG A 167 -27.74 -7.33 -11.59
CA ARG A 167 -28.67 -7.73 -10.52
C ARG A 167 -30.11 -7.28 -10.82
N GLN A 168 -30.30 -6.07 -11.33
CA GLN A 168 -31.60 -5.59 -11.80
C GLN A 168 -32.12 -6.45 -12.97
N ALA A 169 -31.29 -6.75 -13.96
CA ALA A 169 -31.66 -7.60 -15.08
C ALA A 169 -32.05 -9.02 -14.64
N TRP A 170 -31.34 -9.62 -13.67
CA TRP A 170 -31.70 -10.93 -13.10
C TRP A 170 -33.05 -10.90 -12.39
N LEU A 171 -33.30 -9.87 -11.57
CA LEU A 171 -34.59 -9.66 -10.91
C LEU A 171 -35.72 -9.49 -11.94
N MET A 172 -35.49 -8.72 -13.01
CA MET A 172 -36.49 -8.49 -14.06
C MET A 172 -36.68 -9.72 -14.98
N ALA A 173 -35.65 -10.53 -15.19
CA ALA A 173 -35.76 -11.81 -15.90
C ALA A 173 -36.58 -12.82 -15.10
N SER A 174 -36.49 -12.80 -13.77
CA SER A 174 -37.32 -13.64 -12.89
C SER A 174 -38.79 -13.24 -12.84
N THR A 175 -39.14 -12.04 -13.33
CA THR A 175 -40.52 -11.54 -13.44
C THR A 175 -41.05 -11.47 -14.87
N ALA A 176 -40.25 -11.90 -15.87
CA ALA A 176 -40.69 -12.03 -17.26
C ALA A 176 -41.64 -13.22 -17.38
N ALA A 177 -42.93 -12.97 -17.17
CA ALA A 177 -43.98 -13.94 -17.44
C ALA A 177 -44.02 -14.28 -18.94
N LEU A 178 -44.08 -15.58 -19.27
CA LEU A 178 -44.44 -16.09 -20.59
C LEU A 178 -45.92 -15.74 -20.84
N GLY A 179 -46.16 -14.58 -21.45
CA GLY A 179 -47.45 -14.22 -22.02
C GLY A 179 -47.39 -14.35 -23.54
N ASP A 180 -48.33 -15.08 -24.14
CA ASP A 180 -48.38 -15.49 -25.56
C ASP A 180 -48.38 -14.36 -26.61
N THR A 181 -48.20 -13.08 -26.25
CA THR A 181 -48.41 -11.96 -27.19
C THR A 181 -47.45 -10.77 -27.11
N MET A 182 -46.28 -10.85 -26.45
CA MET A 182 -45.35 -9.69 -26.41
C MET A 182 -43.89 -10.09 -26.67
N PRO A 183 -43.13 -9.33 -27.49
CA PRO A 183 -41.77 -9.70 -27.88
C PRO A 183 -40.74 -9.43 -26.78
N ILE A 184 -39.64 -10.18 -26.85
CA ILE A 184 -38.49 -10.20 -25.95
C ILE A 184 -37.74 -8.85 -25.99
N GLN A 185 -38.21 -7.86 -25.25
CA GLN A 185 -37.49 -6.60 -25.01
C GLN A 185 -36.38 -6.62 -23.93
N PRO A 186 -36.22 -7.63 -23.04
CA PRO A 186 -35.11 -7.63 -22.09
C PRO A 186 -33.72 -7.83 -22.70
N LEU A 187 -33.63 -8.39 -23.93
CA LEU A 187 -32.34 -8.81 -24.52
C LEU A 187 -31.51 -7.63 -25.06
N MET A 188 -32.14 -6.50 -25.38
CA MET A 188 -31.48 -5.37 -26.04
C MET A 188 -30.63 -4.51 -25.08
N LEU A 189 -30.93 -4.49 -23.77
CA LEU A 189 -30.10 -3.79 -22.77
C LEU A 189 -28.80 -4.54 -22.42
N ALA A 190 -28.64 -5.80 -22.85
CA ALA A 190 -27.45 -6.60 -22.61
C ALA A 190 -26.33 -6.39 -23.64
N GLN A 191 -26.55 -5.56 -24.68
CA GLN A 191 -25.62 -5.41 -25.83
C GLN A 191 -24.64 -4.25 -25.72
N GLY A 192 -24.58 -3.56 -24.57
CA GLY A 192 -23.52 -2.57 -24.33
C GLY A 192 -22.14 -3.25 -24.34
N PRO A 193 -21.07 -2.58 -24.82
CA PRO A 193 -19.73 -3.16 -24.77
C PRO A 193 -19.40 -3.54 -23.32
N VAL A 194 -19.29 -4.84 -23.08
CA VAL A 194 -18.86 -5.39 -21.78
C VAL A 194 -17.41 -4.94 -21.59
N PRO A 195 -17.10 -4.05 -20.64
CA PRO A 195 -15.71 -3.75 -20.36
C PRO A 195 -15.03 -5.04 -19.91
N ALA A 196 -13.78 -5.21 -20.32
CA ALA A 196 -13.00 -6.36 -19.93
C ALA A 196 -13.10 -6.53 -18.40
N PRO A 197 -13.46 -7.72 -17.90
CA PRO A 197 -13.54 -7.94 -16.47
C PRO A 197 -12.21 -7.54 -15.84
N PRO A 198 -12.21 -6.81 -14.71
CA PRO A 198 -10.97 -6.52 -14.02
C PRO A 198 -10.30 -7.86 -13.70
N SER A 199 -8.98 -7.94 -13.89
CA SER A 199 -8.24 -9.19 -13.70
C SER A 199 -8.28 -9.70 -12.25
N LEU A 200 -8.76 -8.87 -11.32
CA LEU A 200 -9.02 -9.18 -9.93
C LEU A 200 -10.36 -8.53 -9.53
N LEU A 201 -11.13 -9.19 -8.66
CA LEU A 201 -12.36 -8.62 -8.13
C LEU A 201 -12.08 -7.35 -7.31
N PRO A 202 -13.01 -6.41 -7.18
CA PRO A 202 -12.87 -5.32 -6.23
C PRO A 202 -12.74 -5.83 -4.79
N GLY A 203 -11.80 -5.28 -4.04
CA GLY A 203 -11.52 -5.69 -2.66
C GLY A 203 -10.03 -5.88 -2.37
N LEU A 204 -9.75 -6.26 -1.12
CA LEU A 204 -8.39 -6.53 -0.65
C LEU A 204 -8.03 -7.97 -0.97
N HIS A 205 -6.96 -8.13 -1.73
CA HIS A 205 -6.30 -9.39 -1.99
C HIS A 205 -5.04 -9.47 -1.14
N LEU A 206 -4.87 -10.56 -0.41
CA LEU A 206 -3.73 -10.81 0.45
C LEU A 206 -3.07 -12.13 0.03
N TYR A 207 -1.74 -12.16 0.01
CA TYR A 207 -0.97 -13.38 -0.06
C TYR A 207 0.12 -13.36 1.00
N VAL A 208 0.16 -14.38 1.85
CA VAL A 208 1.19 -14.52 2.88
C VAL A 208 2.32 -15.36 2.31
N VAL A 209 3.46 -14.74 2.07
CA VAL A 209 4.66 -15.42 1.57
C VAL A 209 5.31 -16.21 2.69
N ASP A 210 5.47 -15.57 3.86
CA ASP A 210 6.09 -16.15 5.04
C ASP A 210 5.48 -15.59 6.33
N GLY A 211 5.46 -16.43 7.37
CA GLY A 211 4.95 -16.12 8.70
C GLY A 211 3.41 -16.14 8.83
N LEU A 212 2.87 -15.25 9.66
CA LEU A 212 1.45 -15.17 10.01
C LEU A 212 0.93 -13.73 9.96
N VAL A 213 -0.13 -13.53 9.18
CA VAL A 213 -0.85 -12.27 9.07
C VAL A 213 -2.20 -12.38 9.77
N LEU A 214 -2.54 -11.36 10.57
CA LEU A 214 -3.86 -11.22 11.16
C LEU A 214 -4.61 -10.12 10.42
N LEU A 215 -5.69 -10.47 9.75
CA LEU A 215 -6.52 -9.51 9.02
C LEU A 215 -7.78 -9.24 9.83
N SER A 216 -8.01 -7.99 10.19
CA SER A 216 -9.13 -7.60 11.06
C SER A 216 -9.95 -6.49 10.42
N ASN A 217 -11.27 -6.63 10.50
CA ASN A 217 -12.23 -5.57 10.21
C ASN A 217 -13.36 -5.60 11.27
N PRO A 218 -14.29 -4.62 11.27
CA PRO A 218 -15.34 -4.56 12.28
C PRO A 218 -16.25 -5.80 12.37
N VAL A 219 -16.29 -6.63 11.33
CA VAL A 219 -17.16 -7.81 11.26
C VAL A 219 -16.46 -9.07 11.77
N GLY A 220 -15.14 -9.13 11.66
CA GLY A 220 -14.39 -10.28 12.12
C GLY A 220 -12.90 -10.17 11.88
N THR A 221 -12.19 -11.15 12.44
CA THR A 221 -10.75 -11.28 12.30
C THR A 221 -10.43 -12.67 11.77
N GLN A 222 -9.54 -12.75 10.78
CA GLN A 222 -9.08 -13.99 10.18
C GLN A 222 -7.56 -14.04 10.21
N GLN A 223 -7.03 -15.20 10.57
CA GLN A 223 -5.62 -15.49 10.52
C GLN A 223 -5.26 -16.16 9.19
N PHE A 224 -4.12 -15.75 8.61
CA PHE A 224 -3.53 -16.32 7.40
C PHE A 224 -2.10 -16.78 7.69
N SER A 225 -1.79 -18.00 7.29
CA SER A 225 -0.46 -18.60 7.36
C SER A 225 0.25 -18.54 6.01
N ALA A 226 1.56 -18.74 6.01
CA ALA A 226 2.37 -18.83 4.79
C ALA A 226 1.74 -19.75 3.73
N GLY A 227 1.76 -19.29 2.49
CA GLY A 227 1.15 -19.96 1.33
C GLY A 227 -0.35 -19.70 1.15
N GLN A 228 -1.03 -19.09 2.12
CA GLN A 228 -2.47 -18.82 2.00
C GLN A 228 -2.76 -17.49 1.29
N PHE A 229 -3.85 -17.49 0.53
CA PHE A 229 -4.44 -16.30 -0.04
C PHE A 229 -5.68 -15.89 0.76
N GLY A 230 -5.84 -14.59 0.93
CA GLY A 230 -6.99 -13.98 1.57
C GLY A 230 -7.70 -13.02 0.64
N PHE A 231 -9.01 -12.92 0.82
CA PHE A 231 -9.83 -11.93 0.15
C PHE A 231 -10.73 -11.23 1.17
N THR A 232 -10.89 -9.91 1.02
CA THR A 232 -11.82 -9.11 1.83
C THR A 232 -12.50 -8.10 0.92
N PRO A 233 -13.76 -8.34 0.50
CA PRO A 233 -14.46 -7.47 -0.44
C PRO A 233 -14.67 -6.05 0.09
N SER A 234 -14.96 -5.91 1.38
CA SER A 234 -15.28 -4.64 2.01
C SER A 234 -15.12 -4.72 3.53
N PHE A 235 -15.18 -3.56 4.21
CA PHE A 235 -15.17 -3.49 5.68
C PHE A 235 -16.41 -4.11 6.35
N ARG A 236 -17.45 -4.44 5.57
CA ARG A 236 -18.70 -5.07 6.03
C ARG A 236 -18.74 -6.58 5.79
N THR A 237 -17.70 -7.16 5.20
CA THR A 237 -17.63 -8.59 4.90
C THR A 237 -16.41 -9.15 5.61
N PRO A 238 -16.53 -10.23 6.39
CA PRO A 238 -15.38 -10.77 7.10
C PRO A 238 -14.29 -11.23 6.11
N PRO A 239 -13.01 -11.14 6.48
CA PRO A 239 -11.94 -11.69 5.65
C PRO A 239 -12.06 -13.22 5.51
N THR A 240 -11.82 -13.74 4.31
CA THR A 240 -11.91 -15.18 4.01
C THR A 240 -10.65 -15.72 3.34
N ILE A 241 -10.38 -17.00 3.54
CA ILE A 241 -9.31 -17.73 2.84
C ILE A 241 -9.82 -18.20 1.48
N VAL A 242 -9.02 -17.99 0.43
CA VAL A 242 -9.35 -18.39 -0.94
C VAL A 242 -8.29 -19.33 -1.53
N PRO A 243 -8.66 -20.55 -1.94
CA PRO A 243 -7.83 -21.39 -2.81
C PRO A 243 -8.44 -21.41 -4.24
N PRO A 244 -7.71 -21.21 -5.36
CA PRO A 244 -6.28 -20.99 -5.60
C PRO A 244 -5.90 -19.49 -5.81
N ASN A 245 -4.64 -19.21 -6.22
CA ASN A 245 -4.16 -17.84 -6.53
C ASN A 245 -5.14 -17.12 -7.48
N PRO A 246 -5.76 -16.00 -7.06
CA PRO A 246 -6.73 -15.28 -7.88
C PRO A 246 -6.12 -14.52 -9.07
N GLY A 247 -4.82 -14.68 -9.33
CA GLY A 247 -4.08 -13.90 -10.33
C GLY A 247 -3.32 -12.72 -9.72
N LEU A 248 -3.02 -12.78 -8.41
CA LEU A 248 -2.08 -11.88 -7.75
C LEU A 248 -0.70 -12.03 -8.40
N LYS A 249 -0.37 -11.10 -9.29
CA LYS A 249 0.93 -11.01 -9.96
C LYS A 249 1.79 -9.98 -9.25
N PHE A 250 2.95 -10.42 -8.79
CA PHE A 250 4.00 -9.56 -8.25
C PHE A 250 5.30 -9.89 -8.98
N ASN A 251 5.51 -9.21 -10.11
CA ASN A 251 6.66 -9.42 -10.99
C ASN A 251 7.39 -8.08 -11.14
N PRO A 252 8.18 -7.68 -10.13
CA PRO A 252 8.95 -6.46 -10.25
C PRO A 252 10.08 -6.66 -11.30
N PRO A 253 10.63 -5.57 -11.87
CA PRO A 253 11.74 -5.65 -12.80
C PRO A 253 12.96 -6.38 -12.21
N PRO A 254 13.86 -6.97 -13.02
CA PRO A 254 15.00 -7.75 -12.51
C PRO A 254 15.88 -7.04 -11.48
N LEU A 255 15.97 -5.71 -11.56
CA LEU A 255 16.69 -4.88 -10.58
C LEU A 255 16.17 -5.08 -9.14
N PHE A 256 14.90 -5.46 -8.96
CA PHE A 256 14.25 -5.67 -7.66
C PHE A 256 14.39 -7.09 -7.10
N ASN A 257 14.92 -8.04 -7.89
CA ASN A 257 15.16 -9.39 -7.40
C ASN A 257 16.42 -9.49 -6.53
N ASN A 258 17.28 -8.48 -6.60
CA ASN A 258 18.49 -8.37 -5.79
C ASN A 258 18.21 -7.44 -4.60
N SER A 259 17.72 -7.97 -3.47
CA SER A 259 17.82 -7.23 -2.20
C SER A 259 19.31 -7.04 -1.88
N PRO A 260 19.78 -5.81 -1.57
CA PRO A 260 21.13 -5.60 -1.06
C PRO A 260 21.19 -6.10 0.39
N GLY A 261 21.37 -7.42 0.52
CA GLY A 261 21.36 -8.12 1.81
C GLY A 261 21.67 -9.61 1.75
N GLN A 262 22.07 -10.16 0.60
CA GLN A 262 22.51 -11.55 0.49
C GLN A 262 23.99 -11.63 0.12
N SER A 263 24.85 -11.12 1.01
CA SER A 263 26.24 -11.58 1.10
C SER A 263 26.24 -12.96 1.80
N GLY A 264 25.82 -13.98 1.05
CA GLY A 264 26.00 -15.38 1.43
C GLY A 264 27.28 -15.89 0.79
N THR A 265 28.36 -15.87 1.56
CA THR A 265 29.59 -16.63 1.31
C THR A 265 29.23 -18.10 1.04
N SER A 266 29.48 -18.56 -0.18
CA SER A 266 29.65 -20.00 -0.46
C SER A 266 30.90 -20.18 -1.31
N THR A 267 32.04 -20.24 -0.62
CA THR A 267 33.26 -20.86 -1.12
C THR A 267 33.04 -22.38 -1.13
N GLY A 268 32.86 -22.95 -2.33
CA GLY A 268 32.88 -24.38 -2.58
C GLY A 268 32.98 -24.63 -4.09
N PRO A 269 33.98 -25.38 -4.59
CA PRO A 269 34.27 -25.43 -6.01
C PRO A 269 33.33 -26.42 -6.71
N THR A 270 32.49 -25.92 -7.61
CA THR A 270 31.68 -26.77 -8.49
C THR A 270 32.41 -26.93 -9.83
N LYS A 271 32.72 -28.19 -10.13
CA LYS A 271 33.37 -28.72 -11.33
C LYS A 271 32.86 -28.06 -12.62
N SER A 272 33.81 -27.67 -13.49
CA SER A 272 33.52 -27.23 -14.85
C SER A 272 33.05 -28.42 -15.68
N ASN A 273 31.82 -28.35 -16.21
CA ASN A 273 31.48 -29.15 -17.38
C ASN A 273 32.15 -28.51 -18.60
N GLN A 274 33.16 -29.20 -19.11
CA GLN A 274 33.71 -29.04 -20.46
C GLN A 274 32.57 -29.03 -21.47
N VAL A 275 32.55 -28.02 -22.33
CA VAL A 275 31.84 -28.07 -23.61
C VAL A 275 32.92 -28.23 -24.66
N ASP A 276 32.87 -29.36 -25.35
CA ASP A 276 33.79 -29.78 -26.39
C ASP A 276 33.50 -29.02 -27.68
N CYS A 277 34.55 -28.54 -28.33
CA CYS A 277 34.48 -27.81 -29.59
C CYS A 277 34.71 -28.80 -30.73
N GLU A 278 33.71 -29.07 -31.57
CA GLU A 278 33.95 -29.73 -32.86
C GLU A 278 33.71 -28.74 -34.01
N VAL A 279 34.78 -28.52 -34.77
CA VAL A 279 34.80 -27.85 -36.07
C VAL A 279 34.78 -28.94 -37.12
N ARG A 280 33.82 -28.88 -38.05
CA ARG A 280 33.89 -29.61 -39.32
C ARG A 280 33.27 -28.80 -40.45
#